data_AF-A0A3C0MDH0-F1
#
_entry.id   AF-A0A3C0MDH0-F1
#
_cell.length_a   1.000
_cell.length_b   1.000
_cell.length_c   1.000
_cell.angle_alpha   90.00
_cell.angle_beta   90.00
_cell.angle_gamma   90.00
#
_symmetry.space_group_name_H-M   'P 1'
#
loop_
_entity.id
_entity.type
_entity.pdbx_description
1 polymer ?
#
loop_
_entity_poly.entity_id
_entity_poly.type
_entity_poly.pdbx_seq_one_letter_code
_entity_poly.pdbx_strand_id
1 'polypeptide(L)'
;VLQWAASFPERVFACLPIATAARHSAQNIAFHEVGRQAIMADPDWRQGNYAAEGVNPSKGLAVARMAAHITYLSEAALHRKFGRSLQDRDGLSYAFDADFQVESYLRHQGAAFVERFDANSYLYITRAMDY
;
A
#
# COMPACT_ATOMS: atom_id res chain seq x y z
N VAL A 1 18.03 -8.88 -1.51
CA VAL A 1 19.37 -8.83 -2.16
C VAL A 1 20.46 -8.39 -1.18
N LEU A 2 20.34 -7.23 -0.53
CA LEU A 2 21.33 -6.77 0.48
C LEU A 2 21.62 -7.82 1.56
N GLN A 3 20.57 -8.38 2.18
CA GLN A 3 20.73 -9.43 3.19
C GLN A 3 21.45 -10.68 2.66
N TRP A 4 21.21 -11.07 1.40
CA TRP A 4 21.85 -12.24 0.80
C TRP A 4 23.34 -11.97 0.59
N ALA A 5 23.70 -10.83 0.00
CA ALA A 5 25.10 -10.43 -0.19
C ALA A 5 25.86 -10.34 1.14
N ALA A 6 25.21 -9.85 2.20
CA ALA A 6 25.79 -9.77 3.54
C ALA A 6 25.95 -11.14 4.23
N SER A 7 24.94 -12.01 4.14
CA SER A 7 24.95 -13.30 4.83
C SER A 7 25.73 -14.40 4.11
N PHE A 8 25.87 -14.31 2.78
CA PHE A 8 26.52 -15.33 1.97
C PHE A 8 27.46 -14.72 0.91
N PRO A 9 28.51 -13.97 1.32
CA PRO A 9 29.38 -13.25 0.39
C PRO A 9 30.06 -14.18 -0.62
N GLU A 10 30.48 -15.38 -0.18
CA GLU A 10 31.14 -16.39 -1.05
C GLU A 10 30.22 -16.96 -2.15
N ARG A 11 28.90 -16.74 -2.04
CA ARG A 11 27.90 -17.23 -3.00
C ARG A 11 27.34 -16.11 -3.89
N VAL A 12 27.86 -14.90 -3.79
CA VAL A 12 27.39 -13.72 -4.52
C VAL A 12 28.56 -13.05 -5.23
N PHE A 13 28.67 -13.26 -6.54
CA PHE A 13 29.71 -12.63 -7.37
C PHE A 13 29.52 -11.11 -7.47
N ALA A 14 28.28 -10.64 -7.61
CA ALA A 14 27.93 -9.24 -7.70
C ALA A 14 26.49 -9.01 -7.19
N CYS A 15 26.21 -7.79 -6.71
CA CYS A 15 24.85 -7.38 -6.34
C CYS A 15 24.54 -5.95 -6.84
N LEU A 16 23.29 -5.70 -7.21
CA LEU A 16 22.79 -4.39 -7.64
C LEU A 16 21.52 -4.03 -6.84
N PRO A 17 21.66 -3.40 -5.66
CA PRO A 17 20.52 -2.88 -4.92
C PRO A 17 19.96 -1.62 -5.60
N ILE A 18 18.64 -1.57 -5.84
CA ILE A 18 17.94 -0.45 -6.47
C ILE A 18 16.79 0.00 -5.57
N ALA A 19 16.66 1.32 -5.35
CA ALA A 19 15.56 1.93 -4.58
C ALA A 19 15.28 1.23 -3.23
N THR A 20 16.34 0.83 -2.54
CA THR A 20 16.29 0.12 -1.26
C THR A 20 17.31 0.69 -0.29
N ALA A 21 17.22 0.32 0.98
CA ALA A 21 18.13 0.74 2.04
C ALA A 21 18.49 -0.46 2.92
N ALA A 22 19.58 -0.34 3.69
CA ALA A 22 19.98 -1.38 4.64
C ALA A 22 18.97 -1.58 5.78
N ARG A 23 18.17 -0.55 6.07
CA ARG A 23 17.06 -0.58 7.03
C ARG A 23 16.03 0.49 6.66
N HIS A 24 14.79 0.32 7.10
CA HIS A 24 13.76 1.33 6.95
C HIS A 24 14.02 2.59 7.80
N SER A 25 13.62 3.74 7.27
CA SER A 25 13.56 4.98 8.03
C SER A 25 12.33 5.01 8.94
N ALA A 26 12.30 5.93 9.91
CA ALA A 26 11.13 6.15 10.76
C ALA A 26 9.86 6.45 9.94
N GLN A 27 9.99 7.17 8.83
CA GLN A 27 8.86 7.48 7.95
C GLN A 27 8.33 6.23 7.22
N ASN A 28 9.22 5.34 6.76
CA ASN A 28 8.80 4.09 6.14
C ASN A 28 8.00 3.23 7.14
N ILE A 29 8.51 3.10 8.37
CA ILE A 29 7.84 2.37 9.45
C ILE A 29 6.46 2.99 9.75
N ALA A 30 6.36 4.32 9.80
CA ALA A 30 5.10 5.01 10.05
C ALA A 30 4.05 4.73 8.96
N PHE A 31 4.43 4.76 7.67
CA PHE A 31 3.51 4.43 6.59
C PHE A 31 3.06 2.97 6.61
N HIS A 32 3.97 2.05 6.93
CA HIS A 32 3.62 0.64 7.10
C HIS A 32 2.67 0.44 8.28
N GLU A 33 2.89 1.14 9.39
CA GLU A 33 2.01 1.06 10.56
C GLU A 33 0.59 1.52 10.26
N VAL A 34 0.42 2.65 9.57
CA VAL A 34 -0.91 3.13 9.15
C VAL A 34 -1.62 2.08 8.29
N GLY A 35 -0.91 1.45 7.35
CA GLY A 35 -1.47 0.38 6.52
C GLY A 35 -1.88 -0.85 7.33
N ARG A 36 -1.06 -1.29 8.29
CA ARG A 36 -1.40 -2.41 9.18
C ARG A 36 -2.61 -2.11 10.04
N GLN A 37 -2.68 -0.91 10.63
CA GLN A 37 -3.82 -0.49 11.44
C GLN A 37 -5.11 -0.42 10.61
N ALA A 38 -5.04 0.06 9.36
CA ALA A 38 -6.20 0.06 8.47
C ALA A 38 -6.76 -1.35 8.22
N ILE A 39 -5.89 -2.34 8.02
CA ILE A 39 -6.29 -3.75 7.86
C ILE A 39 -6.87 -4.30 9.17
N MET A 40 -6.16 -4.13 10.29
CA MET A 40 -6.58 -4.70 11.58
C MET A 40 -7.86 -4.05 12.15
N ALA A 41 -8.17 -2.82 11.75
CA ALA A 41 -9.41 -2.13 12.11
C ALA A 41 -10.61 -2.57 11.25
N ASP A 42 -10.39 -3.27 10.14
CA ASP A 42 -11.48 -3.82 9.33
C ASP A 42 -12.22 -4.92 10.11
N PRO A 43 -13.54 -4.81 10.34
CA PRO A 43 -14.31 -5.84 11.05
C PRO A 43 -14.19 -7.22 10.41
N ASP A 44 -13.98 -7.29 9.10
CA ASP A 44 -13.83 -8.54 8.36
C ASP A 44 -12.42 -9.12 8.43
N TRP A 45 -11.47 -8.48 9.14
CA TRP A 45 -10.16 -9.07 9.39
C TRP A 45 -10.22 -10.24 10.37
N ARG A 46 -11.17 -10.26 11.30
CA ARG A 46 -11.41 -11.41 12.21
C ARG A 46 -10.13 -11.93 12.90
N GLN A 47 -9.27 -11.03 13.36
CA GLN A 47 -7.98 -11.38 13.98
C GLN A 47 -7.10 -12.27 13.10
N GLY A 48 -7.21 -12.12 11.78
CA GLY A 48 -6.48 -12.90 10.78
C GLY A 48 -7.19 -14.18 10.33
N ASN A 49 -8.34 -14.54 10.90
CA ASN A 49 -9.06 -15.79 10.59
C ASN A 49 -10.14 -15.64 9.49
N TYR A 50 -10.13 -14.52 8.76
CA TYR A 50 -11.15 -14.17 7.77
C TYR A 50 -11.37 -15.23 6.68
N ALA A 51 -10.32 -15.93 6.26
CA ALA A 51 -10.41 -16.99 5.26
C ALA A 51 -11.27 -18.18 5.72
N ALA A 52 -11.19 -18.55 7.00
CA ALA A 52 -12.01 -19.63 7.57
C ALA A 52 -13.47 -19.21 7.74
N GLU A 53 -13.72 -17.92 7.92
CA GLU A 53 -15.06 -17.33 8.05
C GLU A 53 -15.67 -16.92 6.69
N GLY A 54 -14.96 -17.15 5.58
CA GLY A 54 -15.45 -16.83 4.23
C GLY A 54 -15.58 -15.34 3.94
N VAL A 55 -14.89 -14.49 4.71
CA VAL A 55 -14.86 -13.02 4.55
C VAL A 55 -13.46 -12.53 4.18
N ASN A 56 -13.34 -11.27 3.79
CA ASN A 56 -12.06 -10.66 3.44
C ASN A 56 -12.06 -9.19 3.91
N PRO A 57 -11.03 -8.71 4.63
CA PRO A 57 -10.86 -7.31 5.04
C PRO A 57 -10.51 -6.38 3.85
N SER A 58 -11.36 -6.40 2.84
CA SER A 58 -11.18 -5.70 1.56
C SER A 58 -11.09 -4.19 1.75
N LYS A 59 -11.82 -3.61 2.71
CA LYS A 59 -11.84 -2.16 2.92
C LYS A 59 -10.52 -1.71 3.54
N GLY A 60 -10.08 -2.39 4.59
CA GLY A 60 -8.82 -2.12 5.26
C GLY A 60 -7.63 -2.31 4.32
N LEU A 61 -7.62 -3.40 3.55
CA LEU A 61 -6.55 -3.68 2.57
C LEU A 61 -6.52 -2.66 1.43
N ALA A 62 -7.68 -2.22 0.93
CA ALA A 62 -7.76 -1.17 -0.09
C ALA A 62 -7.21 0.17 0.44
N VAL A 63 -7.54 0.56 1.67
CA VAL A 63 -7.02 1.78 2.30
C VAL A 63 -5.50 1.70 2.50
N ALA A 64 -5.01 0.57 3.01
CA ALA A 64 -3.57 0.33 3.14
C ALA A 64 -2.85 0.47 1.78
N ARG A 65 -3.45 -0.09 0.72
CA ARG A 65 -2.91 0.03 -0.64
C ARG A 65 -2.91 1.47 -1.14
N MET A 66 -4.00 2.23 -0.94
CA MET A 66 -4.07 3.63 -1.37
C MET A 66 -2.97 4.46 -0.71
N ALA A 67 -2.78 4.32 0.61
CA ALA A 67 -1.73 5.02 1.35
C ALA A 67 -0.33 4.65 0.81
N ALA A 68 -0.05 3.35 0.65
CA ALA A 68 1.22 2.89 0.10
C ALA A 68 1.47 3.42 -1.33
N HIS A 69 0.44 3.42 -2.17
CA HIS A 69 0.54 3.83 -3.58
C HIS A 69 0.87 5.32 -3.74
N ILE A 70 0.43 6.18 -2.82
CA ILE A 70 0.82 7.60 -2.79
C ILE A 70 2.33 7.73 -2.60
N THR A 71 2.94 6.90 -1.75
CA THR A 71 4.39 6.96 -1.45
C THR A 71 5.27 6.52 -2.63
N TYR A 72 4.71 5.83 -3.62
CA TYR A 72 5.44 5.37 -4.80
C TYR A 72 5.50 6.41 -5.93
N LEU A 73 4.74 7.51 -5.79
CA LEU A 73 4.64 8.55 -6.80
C LEU A 73 5.21 9.85 -6.23
N SER A 74 5.89 10.61 -7.08
CA SER A 74 6.28 11.97 -6.70
C SER A 74 5.08 12.91 -6.76
N GLU A 75 5.08 13.92 -5.90
CA GLU A 75 4.07 14.97 -5.88
C GLU A 75 3.92 15.63 -7.26
N ALA A 76 5.03 15.96 -7.92
CA ALA A 76 5.03 16.56 -9.25
C ALA A 76 4.37 15.64 -10.31
N ALA A 77 4.55 14.31 -10.21
CA ALA A 77 3.92 13.36 -11.13
C ALA A 77 2.41 13.28 -10.89
N LEU A 78 1.96 13.26 -9.62
CA LEU A 78 0.55 13.31 -9.27
C LEU A 78 -0.10 14.61 -9.74
N HIS A 79 0.55 15.74 -9.51
CA HIS A 79 0.06 17.06 -9.93
C HIS A 79 -0.05 17.14 -11.46
N ARG A 80 0.99 16.71 -12.20
CA ARG A 80 0.95 16.72 -13.67
C ARG A 80 -0.14 15.80 -14.23
N LYS A 81 -0.38 14.65 -13.59
CA LYS A 81 -1.35 13.66 -14.09
C LYS A 81 -2.80 14.04 -13.77
N PHE A 82 -3.06 14.56 -12.57
CA PHE A 82 -4.42 14.76 -12.07
C PHE A 82 -4.76 16.21 -11.74
N GLY A 83 -3.78 17.00 -11.30
CA GLY A 83 -4.00 18.36 -10.81
C GLY A 83 -5.14 18.42 -9.80
N ARG A 84 -6.15 19.23 -10.12
CA ARG A 84 -7.43 19.31 -9.39
C ARG A 84 -8.61 18.97 -10.29
N SER A 85 -8.40 18.16 -11.32
CA SER A 85 -9.43 17.81 -12.30
C SER A 85 -10.54 16.97 -11.67
N LEU A 86 -11.78 17.27 -12.06
CA LEU A 86 -12.97 16.54 -11.61
C LEU A 86 -13.17 15.25 -12.42
N GLN A 87 -13.80 14.25 -11.79
CA GLN A 87 -14.18 12.99 -12.42
C GLN A 87 -15.58 13.11 -13.02
N ASP A 88 -15.69 13.16 -14.35
CA ASP A 88 -16.94 13.07 -15.13
C ASP A 88 -18.13 13.88 -14.57
N ARG A 89 -17.86 15.07 -14.02
CA ARG A 89 -18.86 15.96 -13.39
C ARG A 89 -18.59 17.42 -13.74
N ASP A 90 -19.67 18.18 -13.94
CA ASP A 90 -19.62 19.62 -14.24
C ASP A 90 -19.43 20.49 -12.98
N GLY A 91 -19.46 19.91 -11.77
CA GLY A 91 -19.33 20.64 -10.52
C GLY A 91 -19.07 19.76 -9.29
N LEU A 92 -18.68 20.40 -8.18
CA LEU A 92 -18.43 19.74 -6.89
C LEU A 92 -19.75 19.34 -6.24
N SER A 93 -19.85 18.09 -5.80
CA SER A 93 -21.01 17.57 -5.08
C SER A 93 -20.88 17.77 -3.56
N TYR A 94 -19.64 17.90 -3.07
CA TYR A 94 -19.28 17.93 -1.64
C TYR A 94 -19.73 16.68 -0.85
N ALA A 95 -20.05 15.59 -1.55
CA ALA A 95 -20.33 14.30 -0.94
C ALA A 95 -19.04 13.46 -0.80
N PHE A 96 -19.13 12.33 -0.09
CA PHE A 96 -17.98 11.43 0.14
C PHE A 96 -17.74 10.44 -1.02
N ASP A 97 -18.40 10.65 -2.16
CA ASP A 97 -18.07 10.01 -3.43
C ASP A 97 -16.83 10.68 -4.07
N ALA A 98 -16.35 10.15 -5.20
CA ALA A 98 -15.13 10.64 -5.83
C ALA A 98 -15.45 11.84 -6.73
N ASP A 99 -15.19 13.05 -6.24
CA ASP A 99 -15.31 14.28 -7.03
C ASP A 99 -14.05 14.51 -7.88
N PHE A 100 -12.88 14.09 -7.40
CA PHE A 100 -11.60 14.26 -8.10
C PHE A 100 -11.12 13.00 -8.80
N GLN A 101 -10.48 13.16 -9.96
CA GLN A 101 -9.91 12.03 -10.73
C GLN A 101 -8.89 11.23 -9.91
N VAL A 102 -8.11 11.88 -9.05
CA VAL A 102 -7.14 11.22 -8.18
C VAL A 102 -7.81 10.29 -7.15
N GLU A 103 -9.00 10.65 -6.66
CA GLU A 103 -9.77 9.83 -5.72
C GLU A 103 -10.29 8.57 -6.43
N SER A 104 -10.89 8.75 -7.62
CA SER A 104 -11.34 7.64 -8.47
C SER A 104 -10.18 6.69 -8.80
N TYR A 105 -9.02 7.26 -9.18
CA TYR A 105 -7.81 6.49 -9.47
C TYR A 105 -7.33 5.67 -8.26
N LEU A 106 -7.23 6.27 -7.07
CA LEU A 106 -6.79 5.56 -5.86
C LEU A 106 -7.78 4.47 -5.45
N ARG A 107 -9.10 4.74 -5.53
CA ARG A 107 -10.13 3.72 -5.26
C ARG A 107 -10.00 2.53 -6.21
N HIS A 108 -9.80 2.78 -7.51
CA HIS A 108 -9.59 1.72 -8.49
C HIS A 108 -8.30 0.93 -8.21
N GLN A 109 -7.18 1.59 -7.89
CA GLN A 109 -5.93 0.91 -7.52
C GLN A 109 -6.06 0.07 -6.25
N GLY A 110 -6.84 0.55 -5.27
CA GLY A 110 -7.16 -0.18 -4.05
C GLY A 110 -7.96 -1.46 -4.34
N ALA A 111 -9.08 -1.33 -5.06
CA ALA A 111 -9.95 -2.45 -5.42
C ALA A 111 -9.20 -3.53 -6.22
N ALA A 112 -8.47 -3.13 -7.27
CA ALA A 112 -7.70 -4.07 -8.10
C ALA A 112 -6.56 -4.77 -7.34
N PHE A 113 -6.07 -4.19 -6.24
CA PHE A 113 -5.05 -4.83 -5.41
C PHE A 113 -5.63 -5.90 -4.49
N VAL A 114 -6.82 -5.66 -3.93
CA VAL A 114 -7.51 -6.61 -3.04
C VAL A 114 -7.79 -7.93 -3.76
N GLU A 115 -8.11 -7.89 -5.05
CA GLU A 115 -8.38 -9.10 -5.85
C GLU A 115 -7.17 -10.02 -6.02
N ARG A 116 -5.95 -9.51 -5.80
CA ARG A 116 -4.70 -10.23 -6.12
C ARG A 116 -3.72 -10.34 -4.96
N PHE A 117 -4.08 -9.84 -3.77
CA PHE A 117 -3.17 -9.83 -2.63
C PHE A 117 -3.89 -10.15 -1.33
N ASP A 118 -3.20 -10.87 -0.45
CA ASP A 118 -3.73 -11.32 0.83
C ASP A 118 -3.38 -10.35 1.98
N ALA A 119 -4.36 -10.08 2.85
CA ALA A 119 -4.22 -9.08 3.90
C ALA A 119 -3.21 -9.50 4.99
N ASN A 120 -3.23 -10.76 5.43
CA ASN A 120 -2.26 -11.28 6.39
C ASN A 120 -0.84 -11.24 5.80
N SER A 121 -0.68 -11.65 4.55
CA SER A 121 0.60 -11.56 3.83
C SER A 121 1.14 -10.12 3.83
N TYR A 122 0.27 -9.13 3.61
CA TYR A 122 0.65 -7.72 3.72
C TYR A 122 1.16 -7.36 5.13
N LEU A 123 0.45 -7.79 6.19
CA LEU A 123 0.86 -7.54 7.57
C LEU A 123 2.24 -8.13 7.87
N TYR A 124 2.47 -9.39 7.51
CA TYR A 124 3.72 -10.09 7.80
C TYR A 124 4.90 -9.54 6.98
N ILE A 125 4.71 -9.28 5.68
CA ILE A 125 5.78 -8.75 4.83
C ILE A 125 6.19 -7.36 5.31
N THR A 126 5.24 -6.46 5.54
CA THR A 126 5.58 -5.10 6.00
C THR A 126 6.23 -5.10 7.37
N ARG A 127 5.79 -5.99 8.27
CA ARG A 127 6.43 -6.14 9.59
C ARG A 127 7.85 -6.67 9.48
N ALA A 128 8.09 -7.65 8.62
CA ALA A 128 9.41 -8.22 8.39
C ALA A 128 10.39 -7.19 7.80
N MET A 129 9.92 -6.25 6.96
CA MET A 129 10.80 -5.22 6.40
C MET A 129 11.16 -4.10 7.38
N ASP A 130 10.39 -3.91 8.46
CA ASP A 130 10.63 -2.86 9.46
C ASP A 130 11.75 -3.24 10.47
N TYR A 131 12.12 -4.52 10.55
CA TYR A 131 13.21 -5.06 11.37
C TYR A 131 14.48 -5.29 10.54
#